data_AF-A0A4R4Y396-F1
#
_entry.id   AF-A0A4R4Y396-F1
#
_cell.length_a   1.000
_cell.length_b   1.000
_cell.length_c   1.000
_cell.angle_alpha   90.00
_cell.angle_beta   90.00
_cell.angle_gamma   90.00
#
_symmetry.space_group_name_H-M   'P 1'
#
loop_
_entity.id
_entity.type
_entity.pdbx_description
1 polymer ?
#
loop_
_entity_poly.entity_id
_entity_poly.type
_entity_poly.pdbx_seq_one_letter_code
_entity_poly.pdbx_strand_id
1 'polypeptide(L)'
;MTQVKIDTELVSRSAKHVAAGQNRVGNAWTTLSGELDATEGMAGNPGKDAAAARFVAAYTPAAQAVWRGFSALHKSVGDMSRGLTQTAKNHAKADQHSVIGSRFSMVPRQPGSFRDGLLGFVVSDPLNVQGPALAAGPGKEAPRSLLETVTGIDLIDVTEYWPTADWSALNTAAASWRSAHDSLVEIRGQLVAEVNTVTTQGDAPDLDAFRGYWGRLYGGAATALFASLPQLCSSISKACSDYAGAVMQAQMSVNSVSGNPIAAVAQAAAVRAAMAEAAGRLLQTVGVISAGALAGHLVTSVVAGATNAPNVRILEAETDEELVYEPGGKHGRTERQTSRGPNSAEPTDGQEALENSVPLGENTDRRVGVDKENGEIVVLDKTHPYGKEYHGHVRKWEDLRDEMKNALRRAGLVNKKGKIL
;
A
#
# COMPACT_ATOMS: atom_id res chain seq x y z
N MET A 1 -3.81 -20.35 -33.62
CA MET A 1 -3.37 -19.21 -32.79
C MET A 1 -4.56 -18.28 -32.64
N THR A 2 -5.00 -18.01 -31.41
CA THR A 2 -6.02 -16.99 -31.15
C THR A 2 -5.41 -15.61 -31.38
N GLN A 3 -6.09 -14.78 -32.16
CA GLN A 3 -5.65 -13.42 -32.44
C GLN A 3 -5.90 -12.58 -31.17
N VAL A 4 -4.83 -12.18 -30.48
CA VAL A 4 -4.92 -11.27 -29.33
C VAL A 4 -5.27 -9.88 -29.84
N LYS A 5 -6.32 -9.26 -29.27
CA LYS A 5 -6.71 -7.88 -29.59
C LYS A 5 -6.45 -6.96 -28.41
N ILE A 6 -5.70 -5.90 -28.65
CA ILE A 6 -5.46 -4.85 -27.67
C ILE A 6 -5.16 -3.51 -28.35
N ASP A 7 -5.82 -2.45 -27.88
CA ASP A 7 -5.51 -1.05 -28.18
C ASP A 7 -4.48 -0.53 -27.17
N THR A 8 -3.22 -0.48 -27.59
CA THR A 8 -2.10 -0.05 -26.73
C THR A 8 -2.14 1.44 -26.40
N GLU A 9 -2.75 2.28 -27.25
CA GLU A 9 -2.91 3.70 -27.00
C GLU A 9 -3.93 3.96 -25.88
N LEU A 10 -5.07 3.25 -25.94
CA LEU A 10 -6.09 3.29 -24.91
C LEU A 10 -5.55 2.81 -23.55
N VAL A 11 -4.78 1.71 -23.53
CA VAL A 11 -4.16 1.20 -22.30
C VAL A 11 -3.18 2.21 -21.73
N SER A 12 -2.33 2.82 -22.57
CA SER A 12 -1.37 3.86 -22.15
C SER A 12 -2.09 5.09 -21.57
N ARG A 13 -3.15 5.56 -22.24
CA ARG A 13 -3.98 6.68 -21.76
C ARG A 13 -4.62 6.37 -20.41
N SER A 14 -5.15 5.16 -20.25
CA SER A 14 -5.75 4.70 -18.99
C SER A 14 -4.70 4.62 -17.88
N ALA A 15 -3.49 4.16 -18.16
CA ALA A 15 -2.39 4.15 -17.20
C ALA A 15 -2.09 5.56 -16.64
N LYS A 16 -2.15 6.59 -17.49
CA LYS A 16 -2.01 8.00 -17.08
C LYS A 16 -3.14 8.46 -16.16
N HIS A 17 -4.38 8.12 -16.49
CA HIS A 17 -5.53 8.48 -15.66
C HIS A 17 -5.51 7.76 -14.30
N VAL A 18 -5.04 6.50 -14.29
CA VAL A 18 -4.82 5.74 -13.06
C VAL A 18 -3.72 6.37 -12.20
N ALA A 19 -2.61 6.83 -12.79
CA ALA A 19 -1.58 7.59 -12.06
C ALA A 19 -2.14 8.90 -11.49
N ALA A 20 -3.00 9.61 -12.23
CA ALA A 20 -3.70 10.77 -11.70
C ALA A 20 -4.61 10.41 -10.52
N GLY A 21 -5.25 9.23 -10.57
CA GLY A 21 -6.01 8.66 -9.45
C GLY A 21 -5.16 8.43 -8.20
N GLN A 22 -3.92 7.93 -8.33
CA GLN A 22 -2.98 7.81 -7.23
C GLN A 22 -2.70 9.18 -6.58
N ASN A 23 -2.40 10.20 -7.41
CA ASN A 23 -2.15 11.55 -6.91
C ASN A 23 -3.37 12.13 -6.17
N ARG A 24 -4.59 11.84 -6.65
CA ARG A 24 -5.82 12.23 -5.94
C ARG A 24 -5.95 11.54 -4.58
N VAL A 25 -5.56 10.27 -4.45
CA VAL A 25 -5.51 9.58 -3.14
C VAL A 25 -4.51 10.28 -2.20
N GLY A 26 -3.32 10.62 -2.70
CA GLY A 26 -2.30 11.33 -1.91
C GLY A 26 -2.76 12.72 -1.46
N ASN A 27 -3.44 13.46 -2.34
CA ASN A 27 -4.02 14.77 -2.02
C ASN A 27 -5.12 14.64 -0.98
N ALA A 28 -6.03 13.67 -1.12
CA ALA A 28 -7.10 13.44 -0.15
C ALA A 28 -6.54 13.13 1.25
N TRP A 29 -5.47 12.33 1.33
CA TRP A 29 -4.77 12.10 2.58
C TRP A 29 -4.13 13.37 3.15
N THR A 30 -3.43 14.15 2.30
CA THR A 30 -2.73 15.37 2.72
C THR A 30 -3.71 16.39 3.29
N THR A 31 -4.85 16.60 2.63
CA THR A 31 -5.94 17.46 3.11
C THR A 31 -6.46 16.97 4.45
N LEU A 32 -6.83 15.68 4.54
CA LEU A 32 -7.35 15.10 5.77
C LEU A 32 -6.35 15.25 6.94
N SER A 33 -5.07 14.96 6.71
CA SER A 33 -4.03 15.07 7.73
C SER A 33 -3.90 16.50 8.23
N GLY A 34 -3.79 17.48 7.32
CA GLY A 34 -3.64 18.88 7.68
C GLY A 34 -4.87 19.46 8.39
N GLU A 35 -6.08 19.03 8.02
CA GLU A 35 -7.32 19.43 8.70
C GLU A 35 -7.41 18.83 10.11
N LEU A 36 -6.97 17.58 10.29
CA LEU A 36 -7.00 16.92 11.60
C LEU A 36 -5.95 17.44 12.58
N ASP A 37 -4.81 17.93 12.11
CA ASP A 37 -3.81 18.61 12.95
C ASP A 37 -4.42 19.83 13.68
N ALA A 38 -5.33 20.56 13.03
CA ALA A 38 -6.05 21.67 13.63
C ALA A 38 -7.09 21.23 14.70
N THR A 39 -7.34 19.93 14.83
CA THR A 39 -8.28 19.34 15.79
C THR A 39 -7.56 18.52 16.87
N GLU A 40 -6.25 18.70 17.04
CA GLU A 40 -5.49 18.03 18.09
C GLU A 40 -6.13 18.27 19.46
N GLY A 41 -6.28 17.19 20.24
CA GLY A 41 -6.88 17.25 21.57
C GLY A 41 -8.40 17.40 21.60
N MET A 42 -9.09 17.31 20.45
CA MET A 42 -10.55 17.48 20.36
C MET A 42 -11.36 16.60 21.32
N ALA A 43 -10.86 15.41 21.66
CA ALA A 43 -11.57 14.48 22.53
C ALA A 43 -11.48 14.86 24.02
N GLY A 44 -10.67 15.86 24.37
CA GLY A 44 -10.49 16.29 25.75
C GLY A 44 -9.47 15.46 26.52
N ASN A 45 -9.56 15.54 27.85
CA ASN A 45 -8.58 14.99 28.78
C ASN A 45 -9.00 13.62 29.29
N PRO A 46 -8.36 12.52 28.84
CA PRO A 46 -8.72 11.17 29.25
C PRO A 46 -8.41 10.89 30.74
N GLY A 47 -7.54 11.68 31.38
CA GLY A 47 -7.24 11.56 32.81
C GLY A 47 -8.29 12.20 33.72
N LYS A 48 -9.13 13.10 33.18
CA LYS A 48 -10.17 13.81 33.93
C LYS A 48 -11.58 13.42 33.49
N ASP A 49 -11.75 12.91 32.28
CA ASP A 49 -13.04 12.60 31.68
C ASP A 49 -13.06 11.16 31.15
N ALA A 50 -13.86 10.31 31.81
CA ALA A 50 -14.02 8.92 31.43
C ALA A 50 -14.72 8.70 30.07
N ALA A 51 -15.45 9.70 29.55
CA ALA A 51 -15.97 9.67 28.19
C ALA A 51 -14.85 9.98 27.19
N ALA A 52 -14.01 10.98 27.47
CA ALA A 52 -12.81 11.29 26.67
C ALA A 52 -11.88 10.07 26.57
N ALA A 53 -11.62 9.39 27.70
CA ALA A 53 -10.79 8.18 27.73
C ALA A 53 -11.31 7.07 26.80
N ARG A 54 -12.63 6.82 26.84
CA ARG A 54 -13.27 5.80 25.98
C ARG A 54 -13.24 6.20 24.51
N PHE A 55 -13.53 7.46 24.19
CA PHE A 55 -13.49 7.93 22.81
C PHE A 55 -12.07 7.83 22.24
N VAL A 56 -11.06 8.31 22.98
CA VAL A 56 -9.64 8.22 22.57
C VAL A 56 -9.22 6.78 22.30
N ALA A 57 -9.60 5.84 23.19
CA ALA A 57 -9.28 4.43 23.05
C ALA A 57 -9.88 3.79 21.79
N ALA A 58 -11.05 4.25 21.33
CA ALA A 58 -11.68 3.76 20.11
C ALA A 58 -11.21 4.50 18.85
N TYR A 59 -11.07 5.83 18.93
CA TYR A 59 -10.70 6.70 17.82
C TYR A 59 -9.29 6.44 17.32
N THR A 60 -8.32 6.33 18.24
CA THR A 60 -6.89 6.20 17.90
C THR A 60 -6.60 5.01 16.97
N PRO A 61 -6.99 3.76 17.29
CA PRO A 61 -6.76 2.64 16.39
C PRO A 61 -7.53 2.76 15.06
N ALA A 62 -8.71 3.40 15.06
CA ALA A 62 -9.47 3.63 13.84
C ALA A 62 -8.78 4.62 12.90
N ALA A 63 -8.31 5.75 13.42
CA ALA A 63 -7.55 6.72 12.65
C ALA A 63 -6.25 6.11 12.09
N GLN A 64 -5.53 5.33 12.89
CA GLN A 64 -4.33 4.60 12.43
C GLN A 64 -4.66 3.60 11.31
N ALA A 65 -5.80 2.92 11.38
CA ALA A 65 -6.24 2.02 10.32
C ALA A 65 -6.53 2.78 9.01
N VAL A 66 -7.15 3.96 9.07
CA VAL A 66 -7.35 4.81 7.88
C VAL A 66 -6.02 5.23 7.28
N TRP A 67 -5.05 5.66 8.09
CA TRP A 67 -3.72 6.05 7.63
C TRP A 67 -3.01 4.93 6.85
N ARG A 68 -3.04 3.71 7.40
CA ARG A 68 -2.52 2.51 6.71
C ARG A 68 -3.30 2.23 5.43
N GLY A 69 -4.62 2.40 5.46
CA GLY A 69 -5.50 2.26 4.30
C GLY A 69 -5.13 3.22 3.16
N PHE A 70 -4.91 4.49 3.45
CA PHE A 70 -4.47 5.49 2.46
C PHE A 70 -3.14 5.13 1.82
N SER A 71 -2.15 4.73 2.62
CA SER A 71 -0.83 4.30 2.12
C SER A 71 -0.95 3.06 1.21
N ALA A 72 -1.70 2.05 1.64
CA ALA A 72 -1.94 0.83 0.86
C ALA A 72 -2.69 1.12 -0.45
N LEU A 73 -3.70 1.99 -0.40
CA LEU A 73 -4.48 2.39 -1.56
C LEU A 73 -3.63 3.17 -2.57
N HIS A 74 -2.88 4.17 -2.09
CA HIS A 74 -1.98 4.97 -2.91
C HIS A 74 -0.96 4.09 -3.63
N LYS A 75 -0.32 3.15 -2.90
CA LYS A 75 0.61 2.19 -3.50
C LYS A 75 -0.07 1.34 -4.56
N SER A 76 -1.23 0.76 -4.24
CA SER A 76 -1.94 -0.16 -5.15
C SER A 76 -2.39 0.52 -6.45
N VAL A 77 -2.87 1.76 -6.38
CA VAL A 77 -3.23 2.53 -7.58
C VAL A 77 -2.00 2.88 -8.41
N GLY A 78 -0.86 3.18 -7.77
CA GLY A 78 0.41 3.36 -8.46
C GLY A 78 0.90 2.09 -9.18
N ASP A 79 0.82 0.94 -8.50
CA ASP A 79 1.16 -0.37 -9.07
C ASP A 79 0.24 -0.72 -10.26
N MET A 80 -1.04 -0.35 -10.18
CA MET A 80 -2.00 -0.49 -11.28
C MET A 80 -1.57 0.30 -12.53
N SER A 81 -1.13 1.56 -12.36
CA SER A 81 -0.62 2.38 -13.46
C SER A 81 0.65 1.79 -14.08
N ARG A 82 1.57 1.30 -13.25
CA ARG A 82 2.80 0.62 -13.70
C ARG A 82 2.49 -0.63 -14.50
N GLY A 83 1.57 -1.46 -14.02
CA GLY A 83 1.13 -2.67 -14.72
C GLY A 83 0.56 -2.36 -16.11
N LEU A 84 -0.35 -1.39 -16.22
CA LEU A 84 -0.91 -0.97 -17.51
C LEU A 84 0.16 -0.40 -18.46
N THR A 85 1.10 0.38 -17.93
CA THR A 85 2.23 0.92 -18.71
C THR A 85 3.08 -0.21 -19.27
N GLN A 86 3.37 -1.23 -18.45
CA GLN A 86 4.13 -2.40 -18.88
C GLN A 86 3.36 -3.19 -19.95
N THR A 87 2.07 -3.47 -19.74
CA THR A 87 1.19 -4.11 -20.74
C THR A 87 1.28 -3.40 -22.09
N ALA A 88 1.08 -2.08 -22.13
CA ALA A 88 1.13 -1.33 -23.40
C ALA A 88 2.51 -1.44 -24.09
N LYS A 89 3.60 -1.40 -23.31
CA LYS A 89 4.97 -1.54 -23.83
C LYS A 89 5.23 -2.94 -24.40
N ASN A 90 4.75 -3.99 -23.73
CA ASN A 90 4.94 -5.38 -24.15
C ASN A 90 4.31 -5.62 -25.52
N HIS A 91 3.05 -5.21 -25.69
CA HIS A 91 2.33 -5.36 -26.96
C HIS A 91 2.94 -4.49 -28.07
N ALA A 92 3.34 -3.25 -27.78
CA ALA A 92 4.03 -2.42 -28.77
C ALA A 92 5.37 -3.02 -29.23
N LYS A 93 6.12 -3.65 -28.32
CA LYS A 93 7.36 -4.35 -28.65
C LYS A 93 7.06 -5.60 -29.50
N ALA A 94 6.07 -6.40 -29.12
CA ALA A 94 5.65 -7.58 -29.88
C ALA A 94 5.23 -7.22 -31.32
N ASP A 95 4.49 -6.12 -31.50
CA ASP A 95 4.11 -5.61 -32.83
C ASP A 95 5.34 -5.22 -33.67
N GLN A 96 6.33 -4.57 -33.07
CA GLN A 96 7.58 -4.19 -33.76
C GLN A 96 8.39 -5.42 -34.20
N HIS A 97 8.46 -6.46 -33.38
CA HIS A 97 9.18 -7.70 -33.70
C HIS A 97 8.40 -8.62 -34.66
N SER A 98 7.09 -8.43 -34.80
CA SER A 98 6.24 -9.20 -35.72
C SER A 98 6.35 -8.74 -37.19
N VAL A 99 7.12 -7.68 -37.48
CA VAL A 99 7.35 -7.21 -38.85
C VAL A 99 8.44 -8.05 -39.54
N ILE A 100 8.05 -9.11 -40.25
CA ILE A 100 8.91 -9.79 -41.23
C ILE A 100 8.52 -9.33 -42.64
N GLY A 101 9.47 -8.70 -43.33
CA GLY A 101 9.39 -8.45 -44.77
C GLY A 101 8.72 -7.14 -45.15
N SER A 102 9.52 -6.27 -45.78
CA SER A 102 9.10 -5.06 -46.46
C SER A 102 7.92 -5.30 -47.41
N ARG A 103 6.70 -4.94 -46.99
CA ARG A 103 5.53 -4.47 -47.75
C ARG A 103 4.28 -4.81 -46.94
N PHE A 104 3.90 -3.95 -46.00
CA PHE A 104 2.54 -3.69 -45.48
C PHE A 104 2.72 -3.00 -44.13
N SER A 105 2.95 -1.68 -44.15
CA SER A 105 2.90 -0.85 -42.95
C SER A 105 1.71 0.08 -43.10
N MET A 106 0.59 -0.25 -42.44
CA MET A 106 -0.58 0.62 -42.28
C MET A 106 -0.79 1.03 -40.82
N VAL A 107 0.25 1.02 -39.99
CA VAL A 107 0.15 1.60 -38.64
C VAL A 107 0.74 3.02 -38.70
N PRO A 108 -0.05 4.08 -38.42
CA PRO A 108 0.46 5.43 -38.36
C PRO A 108 1.58 5.52 -37.32
N ARG A 109 2.81 5.77 -37.79
CA ARG A 109 3.94 6.14 -36.93
C ARG A 109 3.68 7.54 -36.37
N GLN A 110 3.07 7.63 -35.20
CA GLN A 110 3.41 8.72 -34.30
C GLN A 110 4.34 8.15 -33.22
N PRO A 111 5.65 8.45 -33.28
CA PRO A 111 6.51 8.24 -32.14
C PRO A 111 6.01 9.18 -31.04
N GLY A 112 5.40 8.61 -29.99
CA GLY A 112 5.34 9.28 -28.70
C GLY A 112 6.77 9.71 -28.32
N SER A 113 6.90 10.84 -27.63
CA SER A 113 8.22 11.41 -27.36
C SER A 113 9.11 10.37 -26.66
N PHE A 114 10.42 10.37 -26.95
CA PHE A 114 11.39 9.49 -26.30
C PHE A 114 11.31 9.54 -24.76
N ARG A 115 10.86 10.67 -24.19
CA ARG A 115 10.57 10.82 -22.75
C ARG A 115 9.36 10.01 -22.26
N ASP A 116 8.29 9.92 -23.05
CA ASP A 116 7.12 9.08 -22.74
C ASP A 116 7.45 7.58 -22.83
N GLY A 117 8.38 7.20 -23.72
CA GLY A 117 8.88 5.83 -23.86
C GLY A 117 9.80 5.36 -22.73
N LEU A 118 10.68 6.24 -22.24
CA LEU A 118 11.73 5.88 -21.27
C LEU A 118 11.28 5.92 -19.81
N LEU A 119 10.39 6.86 -19.42
CA LEU A 119 10.09 7.11 -18.00
C LEU A 119 8.83 6.41 -17.48
N GLY A 120 7.93 5.97 -18.35
CA GLY A 120 6.56 5.68 -17.91
C GLY A 120 5.88 6.94 -17.35
N PHE A 121 4.61 6.85 -17.01
CA PHE A 121 3.95 7.95 -16.32
C PHE A 121 4.55 8.12 -14.92
N VAL A 122 4.70 9.36 -14.45
CA VAL A 122 5.24 9.66 -13.12
C VAL A 122 4.22 9.22 -12.07
N VAL A 123 4.39 8.00 -11.59
CA VAL A 123 3.77 7.47 -10.38
C VAL A 123 4.49 8.11 -9.20
N SER A 124 3.74 8.65 -8.25
CA SER A 124 4.34 9.27 -7.06
C SER A 124 5.01 8.20 -6.20
N ASP A 125 6.09 8.60 -5.51
CA ASP A 125 6.74 7.77 -4.50
C ASP A 125 5.75 7.30 -3.43
N PRO A 126 6.04 6.19 -2.72
CA PRO A 126 5.18 5.72 -1.64
C PRO A 126 4.82 6.85 -0.66
N LEU A 127 3.54 6.95 -0.33
CA LEU A 127 3.02 7.99 0.56
C LEU A 127 3.67 7.85 1.95
N ASN A 128 4.41 8.88 2.37
CA ASN A 128 4.98 8.96 3.71
C ASN A 128 3.89 9.39 4.71
N VAL A 129 3.20 8.41 5.27
CA VAL A 129 2.11 8.61 6.21
C VAL A 129 2.64 8.78 7.64
N GLN A 130 2.80 10.02 8.09
CA GLN A 130 3.06 10.32 9.51
C GLN A 130 1.87 9.86 10.36
N GLY A 131 2.06 9.56 11.65
CA GLY A 131 0.96 9.13 12.52
C GLY A 131 -0.17 10.17 12.61
N PRO A 132 -1.43 9.75 12.83
CA PRO A 132 -2.55 10.70 12.96
C PRO A 132 -2.36 11.60 14.18
N ALA A 133 -2.88 12.84 14.10
CA ALA A 133 -2.96 13.76 15.22
C ALA A 133 -3.62 13.10 16.45
N LEU A 134 -3.14 13.47 17.64
CA LEU A 134 -3.64 12.91 18.89
C LEU A 134 -5.04 13.45 19.19
N ALA A 135 -6.00 12.55 19.41
CA ALA A 135 -7.33 12.93 19.84
C ALA A 135 -7.36 13.43 21.29
N ALA A 136 -6.45 12.91 22.14
CA ALA A 136 -6.33 13.31 23.54
C ALA A 136 -5.62 14.65 23.67
N GLY A 137 -6.08 15.48 24.61
CA GLY A 137 -5.49 16.80 24.87
C GLY A 137 -5.74 17.29 26.29
N PRO A 138 -5.40 18.55 26.59
CA PRO A 138 -5.57 19.12 27.94
C PRO A 138 -7.05 19.24 28.35
N GLY A 139 -7.96 19.31 27.37
CA GLY A 139 -9.40 19.47 27.56
C GLY A 139 -9.83 20.89 27.92
N LYS A 140 -11.13 21.17 27.78
CA LYS A 140 -11.78 22.40 28.22
C LYS A 140 -12.08 22.32 29.71
N GLU A 141 -11.81 23.40 30.43
CA GLU A 141 -12.12 23.50 31.85
C GLU A 141 -13.62 23.72 32.09
N ALA A 142 -14.08 23.30 33.26
CA ALA A 142 -15.43 23.58 33.69
C ALA A 142 -15.64 25.09 33.91
N PRO A 143 -16.82 25.63 33.57
CA PRO A 143 -17.16 27.00 33.91
C PRO A 143 -17.19 27.13 35.43
N ARG A 144 -16.57 28.18 35.96
CA ARG A 144 -16.65 28.53 37.38
C ARG A 144 -18.06 29.00 37.70
N SER A 145 -18.58 28.61 38.87
CA SER A 145 -19.90 29.10 39.28
C SER A 145 -19.85 30.62 39.51
N LEU A 146 -20.95 31.34 39.29
CA LEU A 146 -21.03 32.77 39.62
C LEU A 146 -20.75 32.99 41.12
N LEU A 147 -21.16 32.05 41.96
CA LEU A 147 -20.90 32.13 43.40
C LEU A 147 -19.41 31.97 43.71
N GLU A 148 -18.72 31.02 43.09
CA GLU A 148 -17.26 30.87 43.21
C GLU A 148 -16.55 32.13 42.68
N THR A 149 -17.00 32.65 41.54
CA THR A 149 -16.42 33.85 40.92
C THR A 149 -16.58 35.09 41.80
N VAL A 150 -17.68 35.19 42.54
CA VAL A 150 -18.01 36.35 43.39
C VAL A 150 -17.54 36.19 44.84
N THR A 151 -17.55 34.97 45.37
CA THR A 151 -17.35 34.68 46.81
C THR A 151 -16.12 33.83 47.11
N GLY A 152 -15.51 33.20 46.10
CA GLY A 152 -14.43 32.22 46.27
C GLY A 152 -14.88 30.88 46.85
N ILE A 153 -16.19 30.68 47.05
CA ILE A 153 -16.77 29.44 47.59
C ILE A 153 -17.42 28.67 46.44
N ASP A 154 -16.90 27.46 46.18
CA ASP A 154 -17.55 26.51 45.29
C ASP A 154 -18.46 25.59 46.10
N LEU A 155 -19.77 25.71 45.93
CA LEU A 155 -20.76 24.89 46.62
C LEU A 155 -21.05 23.57 45.88
N ILE A 156 -20.71 23.48 44.59
CA ILE A 156 -21.00 22.32 43.75
C ILE A 156 -19.82 22.12 42.78
N ASP A 157 -18.89 21.26 43.18
CA ASP A 157 -17.79 20.86 42.31
C ASP A 157 -18.33 19.98 41.16
N VAL A 158 -18.49 20.58 39.99
CA VAL A 158 -18.89 19.89 38.75
C VAL A 158 -17.69 19.39 37.95
N THR A 159 -16.46 19.62 38.40
CA THR A 159 -15.25 19.29 37.64
C THR A 159 -15.11 17.79 37.39
N GLU A 160 -15.60 16.95 38.30
CA GLU A 160 -15.63 15.48 38.14
C GLU A 160 -16.60 15.02 37.03
N TYR A 161 -17.62 15.81 36.72
CA TYR A 161 -18.68 15.48 35.76
C TYR A 161 -18.60 16.28 34.45
N TRP A 162 -17.67 17.23 34.37
CA TRP A 162 -17.53 18.11 33.22
C TRP A 162 -16.94 17.38 32.01
N PRO A 163 -17.64 17.34 30.86
CA PRO A 163 -17.08 16.80 29.64
C PRO A 163 -16.01 17.75 29.10
N THR A 164 -14.78 17.27 29.04
CA THR A 164 -13.60 18.10 28.72
C THR A 164 -13.33 18.22 27.23
N ALA A 165 -14.10 17.54 26.38
CA ALA A 165 -13.96 17.60 24.93
C ALA A 165 -14.32 18.98 24.35
N ASP A 166 -13.75 19.27 23.17
CA ASP A 166 -14.10 20.43 22.36
C ASP A 166 -15.09 20.00 21.26
N TRP A 167 -16.38 20.26 21.48
CA TRP A 167 -17.43 19.88 20.54
C TRP A 167 -17.29 20.56 19.17
N SER A 168 -16.71 21.77 19.11
CA SER A 168 -16.48 22.47 17.85
C SER A 168 -15.37 21.80 17.06
N ALA A 169 -14.25 21.48 17.71
CA ALA A 169 -13.15 20.76 17.08
C ALA A 169 -13.57 19.34 16.64
N LEU A 170 -14.39 18.65 17.43
CA LEU A 170 -14.98 17.35 17.06
C LEU A 170 -15.86 17.46 15.80
N ASN A 171 -16.65 18.52 15.65
CA ASN A 171 -17.43 18.76 14.44
C ASN A 171 -16.56 19.06 13.22
N THR A 172 -15.47 19.82 13.39
CA THR A 172 -14.48 20.06 12.34
C THR A 172 -13.84 18.74 11.89
N ALA A 173 -13.42 17.89 12.83
CA ALA A 173 -12.88 16.57 12.51
C ALA A 173 -13.94 15.70 11.81
N ALA A 174 -15.19 15.72 12.28
CA ALA A 174 -16.28 15.01 11.63
C ALA A 174 -16.45 15.42 10.15
N ALA A 175 -16.38 16.72 9.86
CA ALA A 175 -16.45 17.24 8.50
C ALA A 175 -15.25 16.79 7.65
N SER A 176 -14.04 16.85 8.21
CA SER A 176 -12.79 16.43 7.55
C SER A 176 -12.83 14.95 7.16
N TRP A 177 -13.29 14.09 8.08
CA TRP A 177 -13.49 12.66 7.82
C TRP A 177 -14.54 12.39 6.75
N ARG A 178 -15.63 13.18 6.71
CA ARG A 178 -16.66 13.06 5.66
C ARG A 178 -16.12 13.50 4.29
N SER A 179 -15.36 14.59 4.24
CA SER A 179 -14.67 15.06 3.03
C SER A 179 -13.73 13.99 2.45
N ALA A 180 -12.99 13.31 3.33
CA ALA A 180 -12.14 12.18 2.92
C ALA A 180 -12.94 10.99 2.38
N HIS A 181 -14.08 10.65 2.98
CA HIS A 181 -15.00 9.63 2.44
C HIS A 181 -15.45 10.00 1.02
N ASP A 182 -15.94 11.23 0.83
CA ASP A 182 -16.50 11.68 -0.45
C ASP A 182 -15.43 11.68 -1.54
N SER A 183 -14.23 12.17 -1.22
CA SER A 183 -13.07 12.13 -2.11
C SER A 183 -12.71 10.71 -2.54
N LEU A 184 -12.69 9.76 -1.61
CA LEU A 184 -12.39 8.35 -1.94
C LEU A 184 -13.48 7.71 -2.80
N VAL A 185 -14.75 8.04 -2.58
CA VAL A 185 -15.87 7.57 -3.42
C VAL A 185 -15.78 8.11 -4.84
N GLU A 186 -15.41 9.38 -5.00
CA GLU A 186 -15.20 10.01 -6.31
C GLU A 186 -14.03 9.36 -7.07
N ILE A 187 -12.86 9.25 -6.41
CA ILE A 187 -11.66 8.61 -6.98
C ILE A 187 -11.97 7.20 -7.46
N ARG A 188 -12.69 6.44 -6.63
CA ARG A 188 -13.15 5.10 -6.96
C ARG A 188 -14.01 5.08 -8.21
N GLY A 189 -14.99 5.98 -8.33
CA GLY A 189 -15.86 6.08 -9.51
C GLY A 189 -15.07 6.33 -10.80
N GLN A 190 -14.06 7.20 -10.73
CA GLN A 190 -13.17 7.49 -11.85
C GLN A 190 -12.32 6.27 -12.23
N LEU A 191 -11.72 5.59 -11.26
CA LEU A 191 -10.91 4.39 -11.51
C LEU A 191 -11.73 3.21 -12.06
N VAL A 192 -12.97 3.02 -11.59
CA VAL A 192 -13.89 2.02 -12.17
C VAL A 192 -14.10 2.28 -13.67
N ALA A 193 -14.29 3.54 -14.05
CA ALA A 193 -14.49 3.88 -15.46
C ALA A 193 -13.25 3.51 -16.31
N GLU A 194 -12.05 3.87 -15.85
CA GLU A 194 -10.80 3.53 -16.53
C GLU A 194 -10.58 2.01 -16.64
N VAL A 195 -10.84 1.27 -15.55
CA VAL A 195 -10.71 -0.20 -15.55
C VAL A 195 -11.70 -0.85 -16.51
N ASN A 196 -12.93 -0.35 -16.57
CA ASN A 196 -13.92 -0.84 -17.53
C ASN A 196 -13.44 -0.57 -18.96
N THR A 197 -13.00 0.65 -19.26
CA THR A 197 -12.44 1.01 -20.57
C THR A 197 -11.31 0.09 -21.00
N VAL A 198 -10.37 -0.21 -20.11
CA VAL A 198 -9.25 -1.13 -20.39
C VAL A 198 -9.71 -2.58 -20.56
N THR A 199 -10.60 -3.08 -19.71
CA THR A 199 -10.89 -4.52 -19.67
C THR A 199 -11.96 -4.96 -20.67
N THR A 200 -12.69 -4.03 -21.29
CA THR A 200 -13.72 -4.36 -22.31
C THR A 200 -13.25 -4.17 -23.73
N GLN A 201 -12.07 -3.60 -23.94
CA GLN A 201 -11.56 -3.25 -25.28
C GLN A 201 -10.92 -4.42 -26.04
N GLY A 202 -10.52 -5.49 -25.34
CA GLY A 202 -9.76 -6.60 -25.92
C GLY A 202 -9.98 -7.92 -25.17
N ASP A 203 -9.37 -8.98 -25.69
CA ASP A 203 -9.44 -10.36 -25.17
C ASP A 203 -8.07 -10.89 -24.69
N ALA A 204 -7.12 -9.97 -24.49
CA ALA A 204 -5.78 -10.31 -24.06
C ALA A 204 -5.76 -10.82 -22.59
N PRO A 205 -5.08 -11.94 -22.26
CA PRO A 205 -5.11 -12.54 -20.91
C PRO A 205 -4.63 -11.63 -19.78
N ASP A 206 -3.77 -10.67 -20.10
CA ASP A 206 -3.29 -9.62 -19.20
C ASP A 206 -4.39 -8.62 -18.82
N LEU A 207 -5.38 -8.38 -19.68
CA LEU A 207 -6.56 -7.58 -19.34
C LEU A 207 -7.45 -8.30 -18.31
N ASP A 208 -7.56 -9.63 -18.40
CA ASP A 208 -8.26 -10.44 -17.39
C ASP A 208 -7.50 -10.49 -16.06
N ALA A 209 -6.17 -10.61 -16.11
CA ALA A 209 -5.33 -10.52 -14.92
C ALA A 209 -5.48 -9.15 -14.24
N PHE A 210 -5.51 -8.07 -15.04
CA PHE A 210 -5.76 -6.71 -14.57
C PHE A 210 -7.15 -6.57 -13.93
N ARG A 211 -8.20 -7.11 -14.56
CA ARG A 211 -9.55 -7.16 -13.99
C ARG A 211 -9.57 -7.91 -12.66
N GLY A 212 -8.85 -9.03 -12.56
CA GLY A 212 -8.70 -9.80 -11.32
C GLY A 212 -7.97 -9.02 -10.23
N TYR A 213 -6.92 -8.28 -10.58
CA TYR A 213 -6.23 -7.37 -9.67
C TYR A 213 -7.17 -6.28 -9.15
N TRP A 214 -7.90 -5.59 -10.03
CA TRP A 214 -8.91 -4.60 -9.65
C TRP A 214 -9.99 -5.20 -8.76
N GLY A 215 -10.46 -6.42 -9.07
CA GLY A 215 -11.44 -7.15 -8.27
C GLY A 215 -10.99 -7.37 -6.82
N ARG A 216 -9.69 -7.48 -6.56
CA ARG A 216 -9.17 -7.56 -5.18
C ARG A 216 -9.13 -6.21 -4.47
N LEU A 217 -8.87 -5.13 -5.21
CA LEU A 217 -8.85 -3.76 -4.66
C LEU A 217 -10.24 -3.18 -4.41
N TYR A 218 -11.21 -3.55 -5.25
CA TYR A 218 -12.53 -2.93 -5.32
C TYR A 218 -13.73 -3.89 -5.19
N GLY A 219 -13.55 -5.18 -5.51
CA GLY A 219 -14.66 -6.12 -5.72
C GLY A 219 -15.69 -6.18 -4.59
N GLY A 220 -16.90 -6.67 -4.89
CA GLY A 220 -18.09 -6.56 -4.04
C GLY A 220 -18.03 -7.21 -2.65
N ALA A 221 -16.88 -7.75 -2.23
CA ALA A 221 -16.66 -8.13 -0.85
C ALA A 221 -16.52 -6.87 0.02
N ALA A 222 -17.18 -6.85 1.18
CA ALA A 222 -17.08 -5.75 2.16
C ALA A 222 -15.66 -5.48 2.67
N THR A 223 -14.69 -6.30 2.26
CA THR A 223 -13.28 -6.27 2.66
C THR A 223 -12.37 -5.66 1.59
N ALA A 224 -12.86 -5.23 0.43
CA ALA A 224 -12.02 -4.54 -0.55
C ALA A 224 -11.61 -3.14 -0.06
N LEU A 225 -10.41 -2.66 -0.38
CA LEU A 225 -9.91 -1.36 0.11
C LEU A 225 -10.83 -0.20 -0.28
N PHE A 226 -11.24 -0.11 -1.55
CA PHE A 226 -12.14 0.93 -2.04
C PHE A 226 -13.59 0.81 -1.54
N ALA A 227 -13.93 -0.30 -0.87
CA ALA A 227 -15.23 -0.54 -0.26
C ALA A 227 -15.21 -0.46 1.27
N SER A 228 -14.04 -0.40 1.89
CA SER A 228 -13.90 -0.40 3.35
C SER A 228 -13.32 0.90 3.88
N LEU A 229 -12.36 1.49 3.19
CA LEU A 229 -11.71 2.73 3.61
C LEU A 229 -12.68 3.92 3.68
N PRO A 230 -13.52 4.21 2.66
CA PRO A 230 -14.49 5.29 2.77
C PRO A 230 -15.45 5.07 3.94
N GLN A 231 -15.93 3.84 4.13
CA GLN A 231 -16.87 3.46 5.17
C GLN A 231 -16.26 3.68 6.55
N LEU A 232 -14.96 3.39 6.73
CA LEU A 232 -14.26 3.72 7.97
C LEU A 232 -14.22 5.23 8.22
N CYS A 233 -13.88 6.03 7.20
CA CYS A 233 -13.92 7.49 7.31
C CYS A 233 -15.33 7.99 7.70
N SER A 234 -16.38 7.44 7.08
CA SER A 234 -17.78 7.77 7.40
C SER A 234 -18.17 7.38 8.84
N SER A 235 -17.75 6.20 9.31
CA SER A 235 -17.96 5.75 10.69
C SER A 235 -17.24 6.64 11.70
N ILE A 236 -15.99 7.04 11.42
CA ILE A 236 -15.24 7.96 12.29
C ILE A 236 -15.92 9.35 12.29
N SER A 237 -16.32 9.85 11.13
CA SER A 237 -17.07 11.12 11.01
C SER A 237 -18.31 11.10 11.89
N LYS A 238 -19.10 10.03 11.81
CA LYS A 238 -20.29 9.87 12.63
C LYS A 238 -19.95 9.81 14.12
N ALA A 239 -18.93 9.06 14.52
CA ALA A 239 -18.51 8.98 15.92
C ALA A 239 -18.09 10.35 16.48
N CYS A 240 -17.36 11.15 15.70
CA CYS A 240 -16.98 12.51 16.08
C CYS A 240 -18.20 13.42 16.25
N SER A 241 -19.16 13.37 15.31
CA SER A 241 -20.38 14.18 15.36
C SER A 241 -21.30 13.78 16.52
N ASP A 242 -21.47 12.48 16.75
CA ASP A 242 -22.27 11.97 17.87
C ASP A 242 -21.63 12.38 19.21
N TYR A 243 -20.29 12.36 19.31
CA TYR A 243 -19.59 12.85 20.51
C TYR A 243 -19.73 14.36 20.70
N ALA A 244 -19.55 15.15 19.64
CA ALA A 244 -19.74 16.58 19.67
C ALA A 244 -21.14 16.96 20.17
N GLY A 245 -22.19 16.29 19.64
CA GLY A 245 -23.57 16.52 20.05
C GLY A 245 -23.81 16.23 21.53
N ALA A 246 -23.29 15.10 22.03
CA ALA A 246 -23.40 14.73 23.43
C ALA A 246 -22.68 15.72 24.37
N VAL A 247 -21.45 16.11 24.01
CA VAL A 247 -20.65 17.08 24.77
C VAL A 247 -21.34 18.44 24.81
N MET A 248 -21.81 18.94 23.67
CA MET A 248 -22.52 20.21 23.59
C MET A 248 -23.78 20.21 24.46
N GLN A 249 -24.60 19.16 24.38
CA GLN A 249 -25.81 19.05 25.21
C GLN A 249 -25.49 19.05 26.71
N ALA A 250 -24.44 18.32 27.12
CA ALA A 250 -24.01 18.29 28.51
C ALA A 250 -23.47 19.66 28.97
N GLN A 251 -22.62 20.31 28.18
CA GLN A 251 -22.08 21.64 28.50
C GLN A 251 -23.18 22.71 28.57
N MET A 252 -24.15 22.69 27.63
CA MET A 252 -25.31 23.58 27.67
C MET A 252 -26.20 23.35 28.89
N SER A 253 -26.39 22.09 29.30
CA SER A 253 -27.21 21.75 30.47
C SER A 253 -26.56 22.19 31.78
N VAL A 254 -25.24 22.09 31.90
CA VAL A 254 -24.50 22.62 33.05
C VAL A 254 -24.60 24.15 33.10
N ASN A 255 -24.59 24.82 31.94
CA ASN A 255 -24.72 26.28 31.88
C ASN A 255 -26.15 26.80 32.10
N SER A 256 -27.18 26.02 31.78
CA SER A 256 -28.58 26.45 31.86
C SER A 256 -29.23 26.23 33.23
N VAL A 257 -28.64 25.37 34.06
CA VAL A 257 -29.15 25.06 35.39
C VAL A 257 -28.27 25.75 36.42
N SER A 258 -28.84 26.74 37.12
CA SER A 258 -28.30 27.24 38.37
C SER A 258 -28.17 26.08 39.38
N GLY A 259 -27.04 25.38 39.37
CA GLY A 259 -26.57 24.51 40.46
C GLY A 259 -27.51 23.38 40.89
N ASN A 260 -28.09 22.58 39.97
CA ASN A 260 -28.71 21.30 40.38
C ASN A 260 -27.76 20.12 40.05
N PRO A 261 -27.07 19.54 41.05
CA PRO A 261 -26.09 18.48 40.83
C PRO A 261 -26.72 17.18 40.30
N ILE A 262 -28.02 16.94 40.55
CA ILE A 262 -28.73 15.75 40.05
C ILE A 262 -28.85 15.78 38.52
N ALA A 263 -29.07 16.97 37.95
CA ALA A 263 -29.15 17.13 36.50
C ALA A 263 -27.77 16.89 35.84
N ALA A 264 -26.68 17.32 36.47
CA ALA A 264 -25.32 17.11 35.97
C ALA A 264 -24.94 15.62 35.91
N VAL A 265 -25.29 14.84 36.95
CA VAL A 265 -24.99 13.39 36.99
C VAL A 265 -25.76 12.61 35.93
N ALA A 266 -27.06 12.90 35.74
CA ALA A 266 -27.88 12.24 34.71
C ALA A 266 -27.34 12.52 33.30
N GLN A 267 -26.86 13.73 33.03
CA GLN A 267 -26.31 14.11 31.73
C GLN A 267 -24.91 13.51 31.48
N ALA A 268 -24.06 13.43 32.51
CA ALA A 268 -22.79 12.71 32.41
C ALA A 268 -23.01 11.22 32.06
N ALA A 269 -24.08 10.60 32.57
CA ALA A 269 -24.47 9.25 32.18
C ALA A 269 -24.91 9.17 30.71
N ALA A 270 -25.67 10.14 30.21
CA ALA A 270 -26.09 10.21 28.81
C ALA A 270 -24.89 10.33 27.85
N VAL A 271 -23.90 11.19 28.17
CA VAL A 271 -22.65 11.30 27.38
C VAL A 271 -21.90 9.96 27.36
N ARG A 272 -21.77 9.31 28.51
CA ARG A 272 -21.11 8.00 28.61
C ARG A 272 -21.83 6.92 27.79
N ALA A 273 -23.16 6.91 27.78
CA ALA A 273 -23.96 5.96 27.01
C ALA A 273 -23.81 6.17 25.49
N ALA A 274 -23.94 7.40 25.01
CA ALA A 274 -23.71 7.74 23.60
C ALA A 274 -22.30 7.34 23.15
N MET A 275 -21.30 7.51 24.03
CA MET A 275 -19.92 7.09 23.76
C MET A 275 -19.71 5.60 23.74
N ALA A 276 -20.35 4.84 24.63
CA ALA A 276 -20.29 3.38 24.58
C ALA A 276 -20.84 2.85 23.24
N GLU A 277 -21.92 3.44 22.74
CA GLU A 277 -22.51 3.09 21.44
C GLU A 277 -21.59 3.47 20.27
N ALA A 278 -21.09 4.70 20.24
CA ALA A 278 -20.19 5.18 19.19
C ALA A 278 -18.87 4.38 19.15
N ALA A 279 -18.27 4.12 20.31
CA ALA A 279 -17.07 3.31 20.44
C ALA A 279 -17.31 1.86 19.98
N GLY A 280 -18.45 1.27 20.36
CA GLY A 280 -18.83 -0.07 19.93
C GLY A 280 -18.94 -0.18 18.41
N ARG A 281 -19.62 0.78 17.75
CA ARG A 281 -19.75 0.83 16.28
C ARG A 281 -18.40 1.02 15.59
N LEU A 282 -17.56 1.88 16.15
CA LEU A 282 -16.23 2.13 15.60
C LEU A 282 -15.34 0.91 15.69
N LEU A 283 -15.30 0.23 16.84
CA LEU A 283 -14.55 -1.01 17.04
C LEU A 283 -15.04 -2.14 16.14
N GLN A 284 -16.37 -2.27 15.96
CA GLN A 284 -16.94 -3.23 14.99
C GLN A 284 -16.46 -2.94 13.57
N THR A 285 -16.50 -1.67 13.15
CA THR A 285 -16.03 -1.26 11.82
C THR A 285 -14.54 -1.56 11.64
N VAL A 286 -13.70 -1.18 12.60
CA VAL A 286 -12.26 -1.46 12.57
C VAL A 286 -11.99 -2.96 12.54
N GLY A 287 -12.71 -3.77 13.34
CA GLY A 287 -12.54 -5.22 13.39
C GLY A 287 -12.78 -5.89 12.04
N VAL A 288 -13.85 -5.51 11.34
CA VAL A 288 -14.18 -6.02 9.99
C VAL A 288 -13.08 -5.67 8.98
N ILE A 289 -12.57 -4.43 9.02
CA ILE A 289 -11.59 -3.94 8.05
C ILE A 289 -10.19 -4.50 8.31
N SER A 290 -9.81 -4.61 9.58
CA SER A 290 -8.53 -5.20 10.01
C SER A 290 -8.44 -6.66 9.61
N ALA A 291 -9.52 -7.42 9.82
CA ALA A 291 -9.58 -8.85 9.49
C ALA A 291 -9.67 -9.11 7.97
N GLY A 292 -10.27 -8.20 7.20
CA GLY A 292 -10.53 -8.40 5.77
C GLY A 292 -9.54 -7.70 4.84
N ALA A 293 -9.54 -6.36 4.87
CA ALA A 293 -8.90 -5.51 3.86
C ALA A 293 -7.40 -5.37 4.09
N LEU A 294 -7.02 -5.05 5.33
CA LEU A 294 -5.63 -4.81 5.70
C LEU A 294 -4.88 -6.11 5.92
N ALA A 295 -5.52 -7.17 6.46
CA ALA A 295 -4.90 -8.49 6.53
C ALA A 295 -4.63 -9.04 5.12
N GLY A 296 -5.61 -8.93 4.20
CA GLY A 296 -5.42 -9.31 2.79
C GLY A 296 -4.31 -8.49 2.10
N HIS A 297 -4.21 -7.19 2.36
CA HIS A 297 -3.15 -6.36 1.79
C HIS A 297 -1.80 -6.45 2.49
N LEU A 298 -1.71 -6.73 3.79
CA LEU A 298 -0.46 -7.03 4.49
C LEU A 298 0.04 -8.43 4.09
N VAL A 299 -0.87 -9.39 3.86
CA VAL A 299 -0.55 -10.68 3.25
C VAL A 299 -0.23 -10.51 1.75
N THR A 300 -0.74 -9.50 1.05
CA THR A 300 -0.35 -9.29 -0.38
C THR A 300 0.83 -8.31 -0.54
N SER A 301 1.19 -7.51 0.46
CA SER A 301 2.35 -6.61 0.42
C SER A 301 3.53 -7.06 1.27
N VAL A 302 3.37 -8.12 2.08
CA VAL A 302 4.44 -8.85 2.78
C VAL A 302 4.44 -10.36 2.44
N VAL A 303 3.41 -10.92 1.78
CA VAL A 303 3.40 -12.33 1.28
C VAL A 303 3.13 -12.45 -0.24
N ALA A 304 2.95 -11.35 -0.98
CA ALA A 304 3.15 -11.31 -2.45
C ALA A 304 4.34 -10.43 -2.88
N GLY A 305 5.20 -10.08 -1.92
CA GLY A 305 6.60 -9.75 -2.15
C GLY A 305 7.46 -10.86 -1.54
N ALA A 306 7.75 -11.89 -2.35
CA ALA A 306 8.59 -13.05 -2.07
C ALA A 306 7.98 -14.20 -1.20
N THR A 307 7.93 -15.38 -1.83
CA THR A 307 7.85 -16.74 -1.25
C THR A 307 6.52 -17.26 -0.68
N ASN A 308 5.69 -17.84 -1.57
CA ASN A 308 4.97 -19.14 -1.45
C ASN A 308 3.52 -19.10 -1.93
N ALA A 309 3.35 -19.16 -3.26
CA ALA A 309 2.22 -19.86 -3.87
C ALA A 309 2.77 -20.63 -5.09
N PRO A 310 3.13 -21.92 -4.94
CA PRO A 310 3.45 -22.74 -6.10
C PRO A 310 2.15 -22.97 -6.87
N ASN A 311 2.16 -22.62 -8.17
CA ASN A 311 1.17 -23.00 -9.20
C ASN A 311 0.02 -22.03 -9.56
N VAL A 312 0.20 -20.71 -9.46
CA VAL A 312 -0.57 -19.79 -10.32
C VAL A 312 0.38 -19.15 -11.33
N ARG A 313 0.54 -19.81 -12.49
CA ARG A 313 1.05 -19.16 -13.69
C ARG A 313 -0.01 -18.14 -14.12
N ILE A 314 0.17 -16.88 -13.72
CA ILE A 314 -0.31 -15.79 -14.54
C ILE A 314 0.42 -15.97 -15.86
N LEU A 315 -0.32 -16.05 -16.97
CA LEU A 315 0.25 -16.04 -18.30
C LEU A 315 0.94 -14.70 -18.50
N GLU A 316 2.19 -14.63 -18.05
CA GLU A 316 3.18 -13.66 -18.46
C GLU A 316 3.33 -13.85 -19.96
N ALA A 317 2.65 -12.99 -20.72
CA ALA A 317 3.13 -12.66 -22.04
C ALA A 317 4.47 -11.94 -21.84
N GLU A 318 5.55 -12.74 -21.93
CA GLU A 318 6.93 -12.41 -22.22
C GLU A 318 7.24 -10.91 -22.24
N THR A 319 7.58 -10.37 -21.06
CA THR A 319 8.68 -9.41 -21.00
C THR A 319 9.51 -9.69 -19.77
N ASP A 320 10.24 -10.79 -19.82
CA ASP A 320 11.59 -10.73 -19.30
C ASP A 320 12.36 -9.79 -20.23
N GLU A 321 13.04 -8.82 -19.64
CA GLU A 321 14.30 -8.42 -20.27
C GLU A 321 15.22 -9.64 -20.13
N GLU A 322 15.18 -10.50 -21.14
CA GLU A 322 15.98 -11.72 -21.25
C GLU A 322 17.42 -11.41 -20.84
N LEU A 323 17.81 -11.88 -19.66
CA LEU A 323 19.20 -11.87 -19.22
C LEU A 323 19.89 -12.95 -20.04
N VAL A 324 20.90 -12.57 -20.80
CA VAL A 324 21.58 -13.48 -21.72
C VAL A 324 22.85 -13.98 -21.04
N TYR A 325 22.98 -15.29 -20.94
CA TYR A 325 24.24 -15.91 -20.56
C TYR A 325 25.16 -15.97 -21.77
N GLU A 326 26.35 -15.37 -21.65
CA GLU A 326 27.43 -15.52 -22.62
C GLU A 326 28.66 -16.15 -21.94
N PRO A 327 29.24 -17.21 -22.52
CA PRO A 327 30.47 -17.79 -22.02
C PRO A 327 31.59 -16.74 -21.98
N GLY A 328 32.18 -16.53 -20.81
CA GLY A 328 33.20 -15.50 -20.60
C GLY A 328 34.53 -15.80 -21.30
N GLY A 329 34.69 -16.99 -21.91
CA GLY A 329 35.85 -17.40 -22.72
C GLY A 329 37.15 -17.61 -21.94
N LYS A 330 37.19 -17.24 -20.66
CA LYS A 330 38.33 -17.39 -19.74
C LYS A 330 38.33 -18.74 -19.04
N HIS A 331 37.15 -19.31 -18.81
CA HIS A 331 36.93 -20.60 -18.18
C HIS A 331 36.83 -21.68 -19.28
N GLY A 332 37.06 -22.94 -18.94
CA GLY A 332 36.92 -24.07 -19.87
C GLY A 332 35.89 -25.07 -19.35
N ARG A 333 35.55 -26.09 -20.15
CA ARG A 333 34.56 -27.13 -19.77
C ARG A 333 34.92 -27.92 -18.50
N THR A 334 36.19 -27.89 -18.08
CA THR A 334 36.66 -28.51 -16.84
C THR A 334 37.58 -27.56 -16.09
N GLU A 335 37.65 -27.72 -14.77
CA GLU A 335 38.62 -27.01 -13.93
C GLU A 335 40.04 -27.32 -14.41
N ARG A 336 40.86 -26.29 -14.59
CA ARG A 336 42.24 -26.42 -15.09
C ARG A 336 43.22 -25.63 -14.25
N GLN A 337 44.40 -26.20 -14.03
CA GLN A 337 45.48 -25.50 -13.34
C GLN A 337 46.15 -24.49 -14.28
N THR A 338 46.28 -23.25 -13.84
CA THR A 338 47.02 -22.20 -14.57
C THR A 338 48.21 -21.71 -13.75
N SER A 339 49.11 -20.95 -14.37
CA SER A 339 50.23 -20.30 -13.66
C SER A 339 49.79 -19.31 -12.58
N ARG A 340 48.48 -18.97 -12.51
CA ARG A 340 47.86 -18.09 -11.50
C ARG A 340 46.95 -18.83 -10.51
N GLY A 341 46.94 -20.17 -10.53
CA GLY A 341 46.09 -21.02 -9.69
C GLY A 341 44.98 -21.75 -10.46
N PRO A 342 44.12 -22.51 -9.74
CA PRO A 342 43.02 -23.26 -10.35
C PRO A 342 42.00 -22.30 -10.97
N ASN A 343 41.69 -22.54 -12.24
CA ASN A 343 40.70 -21.82 -12.99
C ASN A 343 39.44 -22.68 -13.11
N SER A 344 38.36 -22.22 -12.49
CA SER A 344 37.06 -22.91 -12.42
C SER A 344 36.49 -23.21 -13.80
N ALA A 345 35.62 -24.21 -13.88
CA ALA A 345 34.90 -24.56 -15.10
C ALA A 345 33.84 -23.51 -15.46
N GLU A 346 33.55 -23.40 -16.76
CA GLU A 346 32.30 -22.78 -17.22
C GLU A 346 31.12 -23.65 -16.81
N PRO A 347 29.98 -23.05 -16.44
CA PRO A 347 28.76 -23.79 -16.16
C PRO A 347 28.30 -24.56 -17.39
N THR A 348 27.76 -25.75 -17.14
CA THR A 348 27.23 -26.63 -18.18
C THR A 348 25.94 -26.04 -18.78
N ASP A 349 25.05 -25.54 -17.93
CA ASP A 349 23.90 -24.70 -18.30
C ASP A 349 23.93 -23.36 -17.56
N GLY A 350 24.69 -22.42 -18.13
CA GLY A 350 24.81 -21.07 -17.58
C GLY A 350 23.53 -20.24 -17.68
N GLN A 351 22.66 -20.54 -18.65
CA GLN A 351 21.40 -19.83 -18.85
C GLN A 351 20.37 -20.26 -17.80
N GLU A 352 20.22 -21.56 -17.54
CA GLU A 352 19.37 -22.06 -16.43
C GLU A 352 19.83 -21.46 -15.09
N ALA A 353 21.14 -21.47 -14.84
CA ALA A 353 21.69 -20.90 -13.62
C ALA A 353 21.45 -19.39 -13.52
N LEU A 354 21.42 -18.65 -14.64
CA LEU A 354 21.13 -17.22 -14.67
C LEU A 354 19.64 -16.94 -14.39
N GLU A 355 18.76 -17.72 -15.01
CA GLU A 355 17.30 -17.60 -14.85
C GLU A 355 16.85 -17.87 -13.41
N ASN A 356 17.49 -18.80 -12.71
CA ASN A 356 17.20 -19.10 -11.31
C ASN A 356 18.09 -18.35 -10.30
N SER A 357 18.94 -17.42 -10.76
CA SER A 357 19.89 -16.72 -9.90
C SER A 357 19.28 -15.62 -9.05
N VAL A 358 19.89 -15.38 -7.89
CA VAL A 358 19.55 -14.28 -6.98
C VAL A 358 20.69 -13.26 -6.87
N PRO A 359 20.38 -11.94 -6.79
CA PRO A 359 21.40 -10.91 -6.57
C PRO A 359 21.97 -11.00 -5.15
N LEU A 360 23.26 -10.66 -4.99
CA LEU A 360 23.91 -10.68 -3.67
C LEU A 360 23.57 -9.46 -2.81
N GLY A 361 23.26 -8.31 -3.42
CA GLY A 361 22.81 -7.11 -2.71
C GLY A 361 22.61 -5.92 -3.65
N GLU A 362 22.11 -4.79 -3.12
CA GLU A 362 21.75 -3.61 -3.91
C GLU A 362 22.95 -2.88 -4.56
N ASN A 363 24.16 -3.09 -4.03
CA ASN A 363 25.39 -2.43 -4.48
C ASN A 363 26.24 -3.32 -5.42
N THR A 364 25.69 -4.41 -5.94
CA THR A 364 26.42 -5.31 -6.85
C THR A 364 25.50 -5.92 -7.89
N ASP A 365 25.97 -5.95 -9.15
CA ASP A 365 25.32 -6.71 -10.22
C ASP A 365 25.59 -8.22 -10.11
N ARG A 366 26.41 -8.68 -9.15
CA ARG A 366 26.76 -10.09 -9.00
C ARG A 366 25.58 -10.91 -8.51
N ARG A 367 25.38 -12.07 -9.13
CA ARG A 367 24.32 -13.02 -8.81
C ARG A 367 24.90 -14.38 -8.48
N VAL A 368 24.11 -15.21 -7.81
CA VAL A 368 24.42 -16.62 -7.57
C VAL A 368 23.20 -17.47 -7.89
N GLY A 369 23.38 -18.52 -8.69
CA GLY A 369 22.34 -19.45 -9.12
C GLY A 369 22.83 -20.90 -9.07
N VAL A 370 21.99 -21.81 -9.54
CA VAL A 370 22.29 -23.25 -9.58
C VAL A 370 21.93 -23.81 -10.95
N ASP A 371 22.77 -24.65 -11.51
CA ASP A 371 22.36 -25.53 -12.62
C ASP A 371 21.87 -26.83 -11.95
N LYS A 372 20.57 -27.07 -12.00
CA LYS A 372 19.96 -28.16 -11.22
C LYS A 372 20.19 -29.50 -11.87
N GLU A 373 20.20 -29.53 -13.20
CA GLU A 373 20.38 -30.76 -13.97
C GLU A 373 21.79 -31.31 -13.80
N ASN A 374 22.80 -30.43 -13.80
CA ASN A 374 24.22 -30.80 -13.68
C ASN A 374 24.74 -30.71 -12.24
N GLY A 375 23.93 -30.18 -11.31
CA GLY A 375 24.28 -30.09 -9.89
C GLY A 375 25.38 -29.07 -9.59
N GLU A 376 25.43 -27.98 -10.35
CA GLU A 376 26.47 -26.96 -10.25
C GLU A 376 25.96 -25.72 -9.52
N ILE A 377 26.84 -25.05 -8.76
CA ILE A 377 26.56 -23.73 -8.21
C ILE A 377 27.33 -22.72 -9.05
N VAL A 378 26.63 -21.72 -9.58
CA VAL A 378 27.19 -20.78 -10.54
C VAL A 378 27.20 -19.37 -9.95
N VAL A 379 28.38 -18.74 -9.96
CA VAL A 379 28.50 -17.31 -9.64
C VAL A 379 28.52 -16.55 -10.95
N LEU A 380 27.63 -15.57 -11.08
CA LEU A 380 27.36 -14.84 -12.31
C LEU A 380 27.77 -13.38 -12.15
N ASP A 381 28.58 -12.90 -13.08
CA ASP A 381 29.07 -11.54 -13.16
C ASP A 381 28.58 -10.90 -14.45
N LYS A 382 28.11 -9.65 -14.33
CA LYS A 382 27.66 -8.87 -15.47
C LYS A 382 28.85 -8.48 -16.33
N THR A 383 28.77 -8.69 -17.64
CA THR A 383 29.89 -8.46 -18.57
C THR A 383 30.13 -6.96 -18.80
N HIS A 384 29.07 -6.14 -18.75
CA HIS A 384 29.16 -4.67 -18.82
C HIS A 384 28.20 -4.00 -17.83
N PRO A 385 28.55 -2.84 -17.22
CA PRO A 385 27.70 -2.15 -16.23
C PRO A 385 26.27 -1.86 -16.73
N TYR A 386 26.12 -1.67 -18.04
CA TYR A 386 24.86 -1.34 -18.71
C TYR A 386 24.37 -2.45 -19.67
N GLY A 387 25.06 -3.59 -19.74
CA GLY A 387 24.72 -4.71 -20.63
C GLY A 387 23.69 -5.66 -20.02
N LYS A 388 23.16 -6.58 -20.80
CA LYS A 388 22.26 -7.66 -20.34
C LYS A 388 22.98 -9.00 -20.24
N GLU A 389 24.25 -9.03 -20.64
CA GLU A 389 25.06 -10.23 -20.73
C GLU A 389 25.71 -10.53 -19.37
N TYR A 390 25.58 -11.77 -18.94
CA TYR A 390 26.25 -12.31 -17.77
C TYR A 390 27.18 -13.44 -18.19
N HIS A 391 28.31 -13.56 -17.52
CA HIS A 391 29.17 -14.74 -17.60
C HIS A 391 29.25 -15.39 -16.22
N GLY A 392 29.46 -16.71 -16.22
CA GLY A 392 29.41 -17.51 -15.01
C GLY A 392 30.62 -18.41 -14.85
N HIS A 393 30.86 -18.82 -13.62
CA HIS A 393 31.82 -19.88 -13.31
C HIS A 393 31.30 -20.76 -12.19
N VAL A 394 31.58 -22.05 -12.30
CA VAL A 394 31.16 -23.06 -11.32
C VAL A 394 31.99 -22.92 -10.04
N ARG A 395 31.32 -23.01 -8.89
CA ARG A 395 31.93 -22.99 -7.55
C ARG A 395 31.45 -24.17 -6.72
N LYS A 396 32.36 -24.70 -5.90
CA LYS A 396 31.98 -25.66 -4.86
C LYS A 396 31.37 -24.92 -3.68
N TRP A 397 30.50 -25.60 -2.94
CA TRP A 397 29.85 -25.02 -1.77
C TRP A 397 30.85 -24.49 -0.74
N GLU A 398 31.97 -25.19 -0.52
CA GLU A 398 32.99 -24.75 0.43
C GLU A 398 33.61 -23.40 0.05
N ASP A 399 33.78 -23.15 -1.25
CA ASP A 399 34.45 -21.98 -1.81
C ASP A 399 33.56 -20.72 -1.85
N LEU A 400 32.26 -20.86 -1.55
CA LEU A 400 31.34 -19.73 -1.52
C LEU A 400 31.53 -18.89 -0.25
N ARG A 401 31.42 -17.57 -0.42
CA ARG A 401 31.33 -16.63 0.71
C ARG A 401 29.99 -16.81 1.44
N ASP A 402 29.95 -16.45 2.73
CA ASP A 402 28.74 -16.63 3.55
C ASP A 402 27.51 -15.90 3.00
N GLU A 403 27.72 -14.74 2.38
CA GLU A 403 26.68 -13.99 1.67
C GLU A 403 26.02 -14.83 0.56
N MET A 404 26.81 -15.49 -0.29
CA MET A 404 26.33 -16.36 -1.37
C MET A 404 25.62 -17.60 -0.81
N LYS A 405 26.20 -18.21 0.23
CA LYS A 405 25.60 -19.36 0.94
C LYS A 405 24.22 -18.99 1.51
N ASN A 406 24.12 -17.80 2.11
CA ASN A 406 22.87 -17.30 2.69
C ASN A 406 21.87 -16.88 1.62
N ALA A 407 22.32 -16.31 0.50
CA ALA A 407 21.46 -15.99 -0.65
C ALA A 407 20.81 -17.27 -1.23
N LEU A 408 21.60 -18.31 -1.51
CA LEU A 408 21.09 -19.59 -2.02
C LEU A 408 20.13 -20.29 -1.04
N ARG A 409 20.42 -20.24 0.27
CA ARG A 409 19.53 -20.80 1.31
C ARG A 409 18.22 -20.02 1.42
N ARG A 410 18.28 -18.68 1.40
CA ARG A 410 17.07 -17.83 1.44
C ARG A 410 16.20 -18.03 0.20
N ALA A 411 16.83 -18.25 -0.95
CA ALA A 411 16.16 -18.56 -2.21
C ALA A 411 15.59 -19.98 -2.28
N GLY A 412 15.90 -20.86 -1.32
CA GLY A 412 15.45 -22.25 -1.32
C GLY A 412 16.11 -23.12 -2.39
N LEU A 413 17.20 -22.66 -3.00
CA LEU A 413 17.93 -23.39 -4.05
C LEU A 413 18.83 -24.50 -3.49
N VAL A 414 19.23 -24.37 -2.22
CA VAL A 414 20.06 -25.34 -1.50
C VAL A 414 19.56 -25.54 -0.08
N ASN A 415 19.85 -26.70 0.50
CA ASN A 415 19.60 -26.96 1.92
C ASN A 415 20.67 -26.37 2.84
N LYS A 416 20.50 -26.55 4.16
CA LYS A 416 21.47 -26.06 5.17
C LYS A 416 22.91 -26.57 4.95
N LYS A 417 23.08 -27.73 4.31
CA LYS A 417 24.36 -28.37 4.01
C LYS A 417 24.91 -28.02 2.62
N GLY A 418 24.24 -27.17 1.84
CA GLY A 418 24.69 -26.77 0.50
C GLY A 418 24.31 -27.73 -0.62
N LYS A 419 23.47 -28.73 -0.35
CA LYS A 419 22.95 -29.63 -1.41
C LYS A 419 21.83 -28.91 -2.16
N ILE A 420 21.93 -28.89 -3.49
CA ILE A 420 20.92 -28.33 -4.41
C ILE A 420 19.58 -29.09 -4.25
N LEU A 421 18.48 -28.34 -4.25
CA LEU A 421 17.11 -28.80 -3.94
C LEU A 421 16.20 -28.91 -5.16
#